data_AF-A0A942ABY6-F1
#
_entry.id   AF-A0A942ABY6-F1
#
_cell.length_a   1.000
_cell.length_b   1.000
_cell.length_c   1.000
_cell.angle_alpha   90.00
_cell.angle_beta   90.00
_cell.angle_gamma   90.00
#
_symmetry.space_group_name_H-M   'P 1'
#
loop_
_entity.id
_entity.type
_entity.pdbx_description
1 polymer ?
#
loop_
_entity_poly.entity_id
_entity_poly.type
_entity_poly.pdbx_seq_one_letter_code
_entity_poly.pdbx_strand_id
1 'polypeptide(L)'
;EAILIRQFNAPDNTNYIIGWECFPTKGWGGINPTQSLVDAFECIDGAPINKSSLYDETDPFTNRDPRLEVCVLHDGEEMYGTTIKVAPLKSSGNTGIAQHGDATATGYYQQKWLDPNIDPQSTGWDMGKDWHVIRFAEVLLTYAEAQNEIAGLDDSAFEAVNRVRRRAGIPELQKNDASKPTYCGTQDELRQRIRNEWRVEFALEGGKRQWDIRRWGIAKDVLNAPFLGLKYKLVDDPNAPAEDGGKKCILYQGENIKLTGSRYSDHNYVYPVPQSEIDLNPALTQNAGYE
;
A
#
# COMPACT_ATOMS: atom_id res chain seq x y z
N GLU A 1 -2.72 -0.67 21.65
CA GLU A 1 -2.20 -1.23 20.38
C GLU A 1 -0.68 -1.04 20.25
N ALA A 2 -0.12 0.09 20.66
CA ALA A 2 1.33 0.33 20.58
C ALA A 2 2.17 -0.49 21.58
N ILE A 3 3.38 -0.89 21.16
CA ILE A 3 4.38 -1.57 22.01
C ILE A 3 5.67 -0.75 22.08
N LEU A 4 6.20 -0.33 20.93
CA LEU A 4 7.36 0.54 20.83
C LEU A 4 7.05 1.70 19.89
N ILE A 5 7.17 2.93 20.41
CA ILE A 5 6.90 4.17 19.70
C ILE A 5 8.15 5.03 19.71
N ARG A 6 8.46 5.64 18.57
CA ARG A 6 9.31 6.82 18.50
C ARG A 6 8.41 8.04 18.63
N GLN A 7 8.40 8.64 19.82
CA GLN A 7 7.50 9.73 20.18
C GLN A 7 7.84 11.01 19.41
N PHE A 8 6.82 11.65 18.83
CA PHE A 8 6.97 12.98 18.24
C PHE A 8 7.37 14.00 19.31
N ASN A 9 8.38 14.81 19.02
CA ASN A 9 8.83 15.87 19.92
C ASN A 9 9.43 17.02 19.10
N ALA A 10 8.63 18.02 18.76
CA ALA A 10 9.14 19.18 18.02
C ALA A 10 10.05 20.05 18.90
N PRO A 11 11.19 20.56 18.38
CA PRO A 11 11.68 20.40 17.01
C PRO A 11 12.61 19.19 16.79
N ASP A 12 12.99 18.47 17.86
CA ASP A 12 14.08 17.48 17.83
C ASP A 12 13.73 16.18 17.10
N ASN A 13 12.45 15.84 17.05
CA ASN A 13 11.95 14.60 16.48
C ASN A 13 10.61 14.82 15.76
N THR A 14 10.71 15.37 14.56
CA THR A 14 9.57 15.63 13.69
C THR A 14 9.52 14.57 12.59
N ASN A 15 8.36 13.92 12.41
CA ASN A 15 8.13 12.97 11.32
C ASN A 15 7.63 13.70 10.06
N TYR A 16 8.31 14.79 9.68
CA TYR A 16 7.85 15.74 8.67
C TYR A 16 7.54 15.09 7.31
N ILE A 17 8.28 14.04 6.95
CA ILE A 17 8.11 13.28 5.71
C ILE A 17 6.67 12.78 5.56
N ILE A 18 6.03 12.37 6.65
CA ILE A 18 4.65 11.87 6.66
C ILE A 18 3.66 12.94 6.17
N GLY A 19 3.90 14.21 6.51
CA GLY A 19 3.00 15.30 6.14
C GLY A 19 3.21 15.86 4.76
N TRP A 20 4.47 15.95 4.34
CA TRP A 20 4.82 16.56 3.06
C TRP A 20 4.74 15.58 1.89
N GLU A 21 5.01 14.28 2.08
CA GLU A 21 5.04 13.34 0.96
C GLU A 21 3.67 12.95 0.40
N CYS A 22 2.55 13.22 1.09
CA CYS A 22 1.30 12.54 0.76
C CYS A 22 0.33 13.31 -0.16
N PHE A 23 0.47 14.65 -0.31
CA PHE A 23 -0.57 15.44 -1.00
C PHE A 23 -0.02 16.46 -2.01
N PRO A 24 -0.45 16.48 -3.28
CA PRO A 24 0.18 17.27 -4.35
C PRO A 24 -0.16 18.77 -4.31
N THR A 25 -1.25 19.19 -3.67
CA THR A 25 -1.64 20.61 -3.67
C THR A 25 -1.11 21.38 -2.46
N LYS A 26 -0.59 20.66 -1.46
CA LYS A 26 -0.07 21.21 -0.20
C LYS A 26 1.23 20.54 0.27
N GLY A 27 1.81 19.67 -0.55
CA GLY A 27 2.98 18.82 -0.34
C GLY A 27 3.50 18.28 -1.68
N TRP A 28 4.16 17.12 -1.70
CA TRP A 28 4.92 16.60 -2.84
C TRP A 28 4.30 15.36 -3.52
N GLY A 29 3.15 14.87 -3.04
CA GLY A 29 2.41 13.76 -3.68
C GLY A 29 3.22 12.50 -3.98
N GLY A 30 4.32 12.25 -3.26
CA GLY A 30 5.34 11.26 -3.54
C GLY A 30 4.88 9.80 -3.44
N ILE A 31 4.17 9.41 -2.38
CA ILE A 31 3.73 8.01 -2.25
C ILE A 31 2.41 7.79 -2.99
N ASN A 32 2.47 7.00 -4.06
CA ASN A 32 1.30 6.62 -4.85
C ASN A 32 1.06 5.10 -4.74
N PRO A 33 0.01 4.66 -4.00
CA PRO A 33 -0.37 3.27 -3.94
C PRO A 33 -0.50 2.66 -5.34
N THR A 34 0.03 1.45 -5.54
CA THR A 34 -0.13 0.74 -6.81
C THR A 34 -1.47 0.01 -6.86
N GLN A 35 -1.97 -0.29 -8.06
CA GLN A 35 -3.15 -1.13 -8.25
C GLN A 35 -2.99 -2.46 -7.50
N SER A 36 -1.80 -3.06 -7.51
CA SER A 36 -1.55 -4.31 -6.77
C SER A 36 -1.77 -4.17 -5.26
N LEU A 37 -1.52 -2.99 -4.68
CA LEU A 37 -1.84 -2.75 -3.27
C LEU A 37 -3.34 -2.56 -3.07
N VAL A 38 -4.02 -1.80 -3.93
CA VAL A 38 -5.48 -1.62 -3.90
C VAL A 38 -6.20 -2.97 -4.02
N ASP A 39 -5.72 -3.86 -4.88
CA ASP A 39 -6.29 -5.19 -5.11
C ASP A 39 -6.03 -6.19 -3.96
N ALA A 40 -5.06 -5.90 -3.09
CA ALA A 40 -4.70 -6.77 -1.97
C ALA A 40 -5.73 -6.72 -0.82
N PHE A 41 -6.47 -5.62 -0.72
CA PHE A 41 -7.58 -5.50 0.22
C PHE A 41 -8.70 -6.46 -0.20
N GLU A 42 -9.22 -7.27 0.72
CA GLU A 42 -10.27 -8.23 0.39
C GLU A 42 -11.62 -7.50 0.19
N CYS A 43 -12.63 -8.20 -0.31
CA CYS A 43 -14.02 -7.76 -0.19
C CYS A 43 -14.52 -7.99 1.24
N ILE A 44 -15.63 -7.33 1.60
CA ILE A 44 -16.24 -7.44 2.95
C ILE A 44 -16.71 -8.86 3.33
N ASP A 45 -16.82 -9.77 2.36
CA ASP A 45 -17.07 -11.20 2.56
C ASP A 45 -15.79 -11.99 2.92
N GLY A 46 -14.63 -11.32 2.97
CA GLY A 46 -13.33 -11.94 3.20
C GLY A 46 -12.79 -12.70 1.99
N ALA A 47 -13.30 -12.45 0.78
CA ALA A 47 -12.78 -13.01 -0.46
C ALA A 47 -11.75 -12.06 -1.12
N PRO A 48 -10.68 -12.59 -1.73
CA PRO A 48 -9.91 -11.82 -2.71
C PRO A 48 -10.82 -11.30 -3.84
N ILE A 49 -10.51 -10.13 -4.40
CA ILE A 49 -11.37 -9.45 -5.39
C ILE A 49 -11.74 -10.32 -6.60
N ASN A 50 -10.82 -11.19 -7.05
CA ASN A 50 -11.04 -12.09 -8.19
C ASN A 50 -11.88 -13.33 -7.86
N LYS A 51 -12.31 -13.48 -6.60
CA LYS A 51 -13.16 -14.58 -6.11
C LYS A 51 -14.45 -14.08 -5.47
N SER A 52 -14.58 -12.77 -5.21
CA SER A 52 -15.81 -12.20 -4.64
C SER A 52 -16.81 -11.87 -5.74
N SER A 53 -18.07 -12.22 -5.53
CA SER A 53 -19.17 -11.70 -6.35
C SER A 53 -19.56 -10.26 -5.97
N LEU A 54 -19.00 -9.70 -4.90
CA LEU A 54 -19.27 -8.33 -4.44
C LEU A 54 -18.35 -7.29 -5.09
N TYR A 55 -17.28 -7.73 -5.75
CA TYR A 55 -16.34 -6.85 -6.41
C TYR A 55 -16.87 -6.37 -7.76
N ASP A 56 -16.92 -5.06 -7.95
CA ASP A 56 -17.19 -4.41 -9.23
C ASP A 56 -15.92 -3.70 -9.69
N GLU A 57 -15.38 -4.05 -10.85
CA GLU A 57 -14.18 -3.41 -11.36
C GLU A 57 -14.39 -1.94 -11.76
N THR A 58 -15.64 -1.55 -12.04
CA THR A 58 -16.02 -0.17 -12.39
C THR A 58 -16.28 0.72 -11.18
N ASP A 59 -16.44 0.10 -10.00
CA ASP A 59 -16.55 0.75 -8.70
C ASP A 59 -15.70 -0.01 -7.66
N PRO A 60 -14.36 0.02 -7.80
CA PRO A 60 -13.49 -0.91 -7.10
C PRO A 60 -13.36 -0.65 -5.60
N PHE A 61 -13.89 0.45 -5.07
CA PHE A 61 -13.81 0.81 -3.64
C PHE A 61 -15.04 0.35 -2.84
N THR A 62 -16.15 0.05 -3.52
CA THR A 62 -17.38 -0.46 -2.88
C THR A 62 -17.22 -1.92 -2.42
N ASN A 63 -17.81 -2.25 -1.26
CA ASN A 63 -17.79 -3.58 -0.65
C ASN A 63 -16.37 -4.13 -0.38
N ARG A 64 -15.43 -3.26 -0.02
CA ARG A 64 -14.03 -3.60 0.27
C ARG A 64 -13.71 -3.58 1.77
N ASP A 65 -12.57 -4.18 2.12
CA ASP A 65 -11.97 -4.08 3.45
C ASP A 65 -11.89 -2.61 3.89
N PRO A 66 -12.44 -2.23 5.06
CA PRO A 66 -12.49 -0.83 5.51
C PRO A 66 -11.11 -0.16 5.63
N ARG A 67 -10.03 -0.94 5.72
CA ARG A 67 -8.67 -0.38 5.76
C ARG A 67 -8.26 0.25 4.43
N LEU A 68 -8.89 -0.12 3.30
CA LEU A 68 -8.61 0.50 2.00
C LEU A 68 -8.85 2.01 2.05
N GLU A 69 -10.01 2.44 2.55
CA GLU A 69 -10.43 3.84 2.68
C GLU A 69 -9.59 4.64 3.70
N VAL A 70 -8.84 3.96 4.57
CA VAL A 70 -7.90 4.62 5.50
C VAL A 70 -6.49 4.68 4.91
N CYS A 71 -6.21 3.85 3.91
CA CYS A 71 -4.89 3.73 3.30
C CYS A 71 -4.74 4.55 2.02
N VAL A 72 -5.77 4.62 1.19
CA VAL A 72 -5.69 5.11 -0.19
C VAL A 72 -6.73 6.19 -0.42
N LEU A 73 -6.26 7.38 -0.80
CA LEU A 73 -7.10 8.45 -1.34
C LEU A 73 -7.35 8.19 -2.83
N HIS A 74 -8.59 8.33 -3.28
CA HIS A 74 -9.00 8.10 -4.66
C HIS A 74 -9.87 9.23 -5.24
N ASP A 75 -10.26 9.09 -6.52
CA ASP A 75 -11.05 10.11 -7.23
C ASP A 75 -12.38 10.39 -6.51
N GLY A 76 -12.74 11.68 -6.42
CA GLY A 76 -13.98 12.15 -5.82
C GLY A 76 -13.90 12.46 -4.32
N GLU A 77 -12.88 11.95 -3.61
CA GLU A 77 -12.71 12.22 -2.18
C GLU A 77 -12.23 13.66 -1.92
N GLU A 78 -12.49 14.16 -0.71
CA GLU A 78 -12.05 15.48 -0.29
C GLU A 78 -10.96 15.37 0.79
N MET A 79 -9.86 16.08 0.60
CA MET A 79 -8.80 16.20 1.59
C MET A 79 -8.26 17.63 1.59
N TYR A 80 -8.15 18.24 2.77
CA TYR A 80 -7.69 19.63 2.96
C TYR A 80 -8.42 20.70 2.12
N GLY A 81 -9.72 20.50 1.89
CA GLY A 81 -10.56 21.40 1.08
C GLY A 81 -10.34 21.27 -0.43
N THR A 82 -9.63 20.23 -0.88
CA THR A 82 -9.43 19.90 -2.29
C THR A 82 -10.15 18.59 -2.62
N THR A 83 -11.02 18.61 -3.62
CA THR A 83 -11.54 17.37 -4.23
C THR A 83 -10.46 16.74 -5.10
N ILE A 84 -10.16 15.47 -4.84
CA ILE A 84 -9.23 14.68 -5.61
C ILE A 84 -9.83 14.36 -6.98
N LYS A 85 -9.16 14.82 -8.03
CA LYS A 85 -9.47 14.49 -9.42
C LYS A 85 -8.24 13.87 -10.03
N VAL A 86 -8.30 12.60 -10.41
CA VAL A 86 -7.12 11.85 -10.88
C VAL A 86 -7.09 11.68 -12.38
N ALA A 87 -8.14 12.03 -13.11
CA ALA A 87 -8.16 11.89 -14.56
C ALA A 87 -6.96 12.59 -15.22
N PRO A 88 -6.38 12.02 -16.29
CA PRO A 88 -5.24 12.59 -17.01
C PRO A 88 -5.69 13.72 -17.95
N LEU A 89 -6.42 14.69 -17.40
CA LEU A 89 -7.05 15.79 -18.10
C LEU A 89 -6.75 17.10 -17.38
N LYS A 90 -6.62 18.21 -18.12
CA LYS A 90 -6.22 19.51 -17.55
C LYS A 90 -7.22 20.01 -16.52
N SER A 91 -8.50 19.72 -16.71
CA SER A 91 -9.57 20.06 -15.75
C SER A 91 -9.44 19.37 -14.38
N SER A 92 -8.57 18.36 -14.27
CA SER A 92 -8.25 17.68 -13.00
C SER A 92 -7.20 18.43 -12.16
N GLY A 93 -6.57 19.47 -12.71
CA GLY A 93 -5.61 20.32 -11.99
C GLY A 93 -4.46 19.53 -11.37
N ASN A 94 -3.95 20.02 -10.23
CA ASN A 94 -2.71 19.50 -9.63
C ASN A 94 -2.80 18.05 -9.10
N THR A 95 -4.01 17.51 -8.95
CA THR A 95 -4.21 16.12 -8.50
C THR A 95 -4.28 15.13 -9.67
N GLY A 96 -4.46 15.61 -10.90
CA GLY A 96 -4.66 14.78 -12.08
C GLY A 96 -3.38 14.11 -12.55
N ILE A 97 -3.48 12.87 -13.02
CA ILE A 97 -2.34 12.12 -13.54
C ILE A 97 -1.59 12.96 -14.59
N ALA A 98 -0.28 13.11 -14.39
CA ALA A 98 0.62 13.88 -15.25
C ALA A 98 0.23 15.36 -15.49
N GLN A 99 -0.61 15.95 -14.64
CA GLN A 99 -1.00 17.36 -14.74
C GLN A 99 -0.11 18.30 -13.90
N HIS A 100 0.67 17.75 -12.98
CA HIS A 100 1.63 18.48 -12.14
C HIS A 100 2.85 17.59 -11.84
N GLY A 101 4.00 18.18 -11.49
CA GLY A 101 5.23 17.43 -11.20
C GLY A 101 5.11 16.51 -9.98
N ASP A 102 4.24 16.87 -9.05
CA ASP A 102 3.94 16.12 -7.82
C ASP A 102 2.63 15.32 -7.93
N ALA A 103 2.00 15.29 -9.11
CA ALA A 103 0.77 14.53 -9.29
C ALA A 103 1.01 13.02 -9.28
N THR A 104 -0.03 12.28 -8.93
CA THR A 104 -0.01 10.81 -8.87
C THR A 104 0.41 10.19 -10.20
N ALA A 105 1.28 9.20 -10.12
CA ALA A 105 1.64 8.33 -11.23
C ALA A 105 0.68 7.14 -11.37
N THR A 106 -0.03 6.75 -10.31
CA THR A 106 -0.91 5.57 -10.30
C THR A 106 -2.39 5.91 -10.36
N GLY A 107 -2.77 7.18 -10.18
CA GLY A 107 -4.16 7.58 -9.97
C GLY A 107 -4.66 7.36 -8.54
N TYR A 108 -3.75 7.09 -7.60
CA TYR A 108 -4.03 6.95 -6.18
C TYR A 108 -3.05 7.81 -5.36
N TYR A 109 -3.50 8.29 -4.20
CA TYR A 109 -2.65 8.95 -3.21
C TYR A 109 -2.64 8.19 -1.88
N GLN A 110 -1.61 8.39 -1.07
CA GLN A 110 -1.60 7.87 0.29
C GLN A 110 -2.55 8.68 1.18
N GLN A 111 -3.41 7.97 1.92
CA GLN A 111 -4.23 8.55 2.98
C GLN A 111 -3.68 8.27 4.38
N LYS A 112 -3.14 7.06 4.59
CA LYS A 112 -2.69 6.66 5.92
C LYS A 112 -1.68 7.69 6.43
N TRP A 113 -1.81 8.01 7.71
CA TRP A 113 -1.04 9.00 8.45
C TRP A 113 -1.42 10.46 8.26
N LEU A 114 -2.24 10.79 7.26
CA LEU A 114 -2.79 12.13 7.14
C LEU A 114 -3.79 12.40 8.27
N ASP A 115 -3.79 13.63 8.77
CA ASP A 115 -4.84 14.13 9.65
C ASP A 115 -5.58 15.22 8.87
N PRO A 116 -6.84 15.01 8.47
CA PRO A 116 -7.57 15.97 7.65
C PRO A 116 -7.75 17.34 8.31
N ASN A 117 -7.54 17.46 9.62
CA ASN A 117 -7.66 18.71 10.37
C ASN A 117 -6.36 19.53 10.44
N ILE A 118 -5.24 18.98 9.97
CA ILE A 118 -3.93 19.63 10.02
C ILE A 118 -3.58 20.14 8.63
N ASP A 119 -3.60 21.45 8.43
CA ASP A 119 -3.18 22.05 7.16
C ASP A 119 -1.67 21.89 6.95
N PRO A 120 -1.23 21.08 5.96
CA PRO A 120 0.20 20.81 5.76
C PRO A 120 1.03 22.07 5.48
N GLN A 121 0.43 23.11 4.86
CA GLN A 121 1.16 24.37 4.61
C GLN A 121 1.48 25.17 5.88
N SER A 122 0.74 24.93 6.98
CA SER A 122 0.93 25.64 8.24
C SER A 122 1.79 24.87 9.23
N THR A 123 1.50 23.57 9.39
CA THR A 123 2.07 22.73 10.45
C THR A 123 2.50 21.36 9.91
N GLY A 124 2.63 21.20 8.58
CA GLY A 124 3.03 19.92 7.95
C GLY A 124 4.40 19.42 8.39
N TRP A 125 5.29 20.31 8.83
CA TRP A 125 6.57 19.94 9.44
C TRP A 125 6.39 19.26 10.81
N ASP A 126 5.29 19.56 11.50
CA ASP A 126 5.00 19.22 12.89
C ASP A 126 3.61 18.55 13.04
N MET A 127 3.27 17.60 12.15
CA MET A 127 1.95 16.93 12.16
C MET A 127 1.63 16.11 13.43
N GLY A 128 2.51 16.12 14.45
CA GLY A 128 2.22 15.57 15.76
C GLY A 128 2.12 14.04 15.83
N LYS A 129 2.59 13.33 14.79
CA LYS A 129 2.40 11.88 14.68
C LYS A 129 3.56 11.11 15.30
N ASP A 130 3.22 10.30 16.30
CA ASP A 130 4.08 9.24 16.84
C ASP A 130 4.32 8.14 15.79
N TRP A 131 5.56 7.70 15.65
CA TRP A 131 5.89 6.59 14.76
C TRP A 131 5.87 5.26 15.51
N HIS A 132 4.97 4.38 15.11
CA HIS A 132 4.89 3.03 15.67
C HIS A 132 6.02 2.17 15.09
N VAL A 133 7.03 1.87 15.90
CA VAL A 133 8.11 0.96 15.52
C VAL A 133 7.61 -0.48 15.62
N ILE A 134 6.92 -0.80 16.72
CA ILE A 134 6.26 -2.10 16.94
C ILE A 134 4.86 -1.86 17.50
N ARG A 135 3.87 -2.52 16.92
CA ARG A 135 2.49 -2.53 17.43
C ARG A 135 1.97 -3.95 17.55
N PHE A 136 0.95 -4.15 18.38
CA PHE A 136 0.50 -5.47 18.80
C PHE A 136 0.03 -6.37 17.65
N ALA A 137 -0.52 -5.80 16.56
CA ALA A 137 -0.81 -6.57 15.34
C ALA A 137 0.43 -7.27 14.77
N GLU A 138 1.62 -6.69 14.93
CA GLU A 138 2.88 -7.27 14.44
C GLU A 138 3.27 -8.50 15.26
N VAL A 139 3.06 -8.45 16.57
CA VAL A 139 3.28 -9.61 17.45
C VAL A 139 2.32 -10.75 17.07
N LEU A 140 1.05 -10.43 16.83
CA LEU A 140 0.05 -11.41 16.42
C LEU A 140 0.38 -12.04 15.07
N LEU A 141 0.72 -11.24 14.06
CA LEU A 141 1.00 -11.73 12.71
C LEU A 141 2.36 -12.43 12.62
N THR A 142 3.34 -12.03 13.44
CA THR A 142 4.61 -12.78 13.61
C THR A 142 4.34 -14.15 14.21
N TYR A 143 3.52 -14.22 15.26
CA TYR A 143 3.14 -15.48 15.86
C TYR A 143 2.35 -16.36 14.89
N ALA A 144 1.35 -15.80 14.18
CA ALA A 144 0.56 -16.53 13.20
C ALA A 144 1.44 -17.13 12.09
N GLU A 145 2.37 -16.32 11.54
CA GLU A 145 3.31 -16.78 10.51
C GLU A 145 4.21 -17.91 11.03
N ALA A 146 4.89 -17.70 12.17
CA ALA A 146 5.78 -18.71 12.75
C ALA A 146 5.05 -20.01 13.09
N GLN A 147 3.88 -19.90 13.69
CA GLN A 147 3.07 -21.06 14.06
C GLN A 147 2.58 -21.82 12.81
N ASN A 148 2.15 -21.12 11.76
CA ASN A 148 1.78 -21.77 10.51
C ASN A 148 2.97 -22.50 9.88
N GLU A 149 4.19 -21.93 9.93
CA GLU A 149 5.37 -22.63 9.39
C GLU A 149 5.74 -23.89 10.18
N ILE A 150 5.58 -23.88 11.51
CA ILE A 150 5.97 -25.00 12.38
C ILE A 150 4.88 -26.09 12.44
N ALA A 151 3.61 -25.70 12.58
CA ALA A 151 2.50 -26.60 12.90
C ALA A 151 1.39 -26.61 11.84
N GLY A 152 1.50 -25.81 10.77
CA GLY A 152 0.50 -25.76 9.71
C GLY A 152 -0.81 -25.10 10.16
N LEU A 153 -1.94 -25.75 9.85
CA LEU A 153 -3.30 -25.29 10.13
C LEU A 153 -3.68 -25.30 11.62
N ASP A 154 -2.75 -24.99 12.51
CA ASP A 154 -2.94 -24.95 13.94
C ASP A 154 -3.92 -23.84 14.35
N ASP A 155 -4.80 -24.12 15.32
CA ASP A 155 -5.86 -23.20 15.72
C ASP A 155 -5.31 -21.87 16.26
N SER A 156 -4.12 -21.90 16.88
CA SER A 156 -3.51 -20.69 17.42
C SER A 156 -2.98 -19.74 16.33
N ALA A 157 -2.60 -20.27 15.15
CA ALA A 157 -2.26 -19.45 13.99
C ALA A 157 -3.50 -18.73 13.44
N PHE A 158 -4.62 -19.45 13.30
CA PHE A 158 -5.92 -18.87 12.93
C PHE A 158 -6.38 -17.82 13.92
N GLU A 159 -6.33 -18.11 15.22
CA GLU A 159 -6.76 -17.17 16.25
C GLU A 159 -5.92 -15.89 16.22
N ALA A 160 -4.60 -15.99 16.07
CA ALA A 160 -3.73 -14.83 16.04
C ALA A 160 -3.99 -13.91 14.83
N VAL A 161 -4.13 -14.44 13.62
CA VAL A 161 -4.51 -13.64 12.44
C VAL A 161 -5.93 -13.11 12.54
N ASN A 162 -6.87 -13.90 13.09
CA ASN A 162 -8.26 -13.49 13.25
C ASN A 162 -8.47 -12.38 14.28
N ARG A 163 -7.59 -12.23 15.28
CA ARG A 163 -7.62 -11.06 16.18
C ARG A 163 -7.39 -9.75 15.42
N VAL A 164 -6.52 -9.76 14.41
CA VAL A 164 -6.30 -8.58 13.55
C VAL A 164 -7.52 -8.34 12.67
N ARG A 165 -8.04 -9.42 12.05
CA ARG A 165 -9.21 -9.36 11.16
C ARG A 165 -10.48 -8.89 11.87
N ARG A 166 -10.76 -9.41 13.07
CA ARG A 166 -11.88 -8.96 13.91
C ARG A 166 -11.82 -7.46 14.20
N ARG A 167 -10.64 -6.93 14.53
CA ARG A 167 -10.47 -5.49 14.80
C ARG A 167 -10.79 -4.66 13.56
N ALA A 168 -10.32 -5.10 12.40
CA ALA A 168 -10.55 -4.41 11.13
C ALA A 168 -11.95 -4.68 10.54
N GLY A 169 -12.79 -5.50 11.18
CA GLY A 169 -14.17 -5.73 10.77
C GLY A 169 -14.34 -6.63 9.56
N ILE A 170 -13.35 -7.46 9.21
CA ILE A 170 -13.43 -8.41 8.10
C ILE A 170 -13.59 -9.86 8.59
N PRO A 171 -14.25 -10.74 7.81
CA PRO A 171 -14.55 -12.11 8.22
C PRO A 171 -13.32 -12.94 8.59
N GLU A 172 -13.47 -13.80 9.60
CA GLU A 172 -12.39 -14.66 10.09
C GLU A 172 -12.00 -15.75 9.10
N LEU A 173 -10.69 -16.00 8.99
CA LEU A 173 -10.14 -17.19 8.33
C LEU A 173 -10.51 -18.44 9.12
N GLN A 174 -10.80 -19.53 8.42
CA GLN A 174 -11.24 -20.76 9.06
C GLN A 174 -10.87 -21.99 8.23
N LYS A 175 -10.99 -23.19 8.82
CA LYS A 175 -10.66 -24.48 8.17
C LYS A 175 -11.81 -25.52 8.22
N ASN A 176 -13.02 -25.08 8.53
CA ASN A 176 -14.19 -25.92 8.82
C ASN A 176 -15.26 -25.91 7.72
N ASP A 177 -15.35 -24.85 6.90
CA ASP A 177 -16.37 -24.69 5.86
C ASP A 177 -15.74 -24.27 4.53
N ALA A 178 -15.47 -25.25 3.65
CA ALA A 178 -14.88 -25.03 2.33
C ALA A 178 -15.78 -24.24 1.35
N SER A 179 -17.05 -24.02 1.69
CA SER A 179 -17.95 -23.19 0.86
C SER A 179 -17.72 -21.69 1.04
N LYS A 180 -17.01 -21.28 2.10
CA LYS A 180 -16.74 -19.87 2.40
C LYS A 180 -15.41 -19.43 1.79
N PRO A 181 -15.30 -18.19 1.30
CA PRO A 181 -14.05 -17.67 0.75
C PRO A 181 -12.93 -17.49 1.79
N THR A 182 -13.28 -17.52 3.08
CA THR A 182 -12.32 -17.47 4.18
C THR A 182 -11.67 -18.81 4.51
N TYR A 183 -12.07 -19.88 3.82
CA TYR A 183 -11.53 -21.22 4.03
C TYR A 183 -10.05 -21.31 3.65
N CYS A 184 -9.26 -21.92 4.52
CA CYS A 184 -7.88 -22.35 4.27
C CYS A 184 -7.77 -23.84 4.59
N GLY A 185 -7.58 -24.67 3.57
CA GLY A 185 -7.48 -26.13 3.70
C GLY A 185 -6.06 -26.66 3.75
N THR A 186 -5.06 -25.81 3.49
CA THR A 186 -3.64 -26.18 3.49
C THR A 186 -2.77 -25.14 4.19
N GLN A 187 -1.61 -25.57 4.71
CA GLN A 187 -0.61 -24.68 5.30
C GLN A 187 -0.22 -23.54 4.33
N ASP A 188 -0.14 -23.83 3.03
CA ASP A 188 0.21 -22.80 2.04
C ASP A 188 -0.92 -21.79 1.83
N GLU A 189 -2.17 -22.23 1.76
CA GLU A 189 -3.31 -21.30 1.69
C GLU A 189 -3.33 -20.37 2.91
N LEU A 190 -3.16 -20.91 4.13
CA LEU A 190 -3.08 -20.09 5.34
C LEU A 190 -1.86 -19.16 5.30
N ARG A 191 -0.70 -19.62 4.82
CA ARG A 191 0.50 -18.80 4.62
C ARG A 191 0.21 -17.60 3.73
N GLN A 192 -0.41 -17.82 2.57
CA GLN A 192 -0.73 -16.72 1.65
C GLN A 192 -1.71 -15.73 2.26
N ARG A 193 -2.71 -16.20 3.02
CA ARG A 193 -3.65 -15.31 3.72
C ARG A 193 -2.97 -14.51 4.84
N ILE A 194 -2.08 -15.12 5.63
CA ILE A 194 -1.27 -14.41 6.64
C ILE A 194 -0.36 -13.37 5.99
N ARG A 195 0.32 -13.72 4.89
CA ARG A 195 1.17 -12.78 4.12
C ARG A 195 0.36 -11.61 3.55
N ASN A 196 -0.87 -11.85 3.10
CA ASN A 196 -1.77 -10.79 2.67
C ASN A 196 -2.20 -9.91 3.86
N GLU A 197 -2.50 -10.51 5.02
CA GLU A 197 -2.86 -9.77 6.23
C GLU A 197 -1.72 -8.85 6.68
N TRP A 198 -0.46 -9.31 6.66
CA TRP A 198 0.72 -8.46 6.84
C TRP A 198 0.73 -7.27 5.86
N ARG A 199 0.47 -7.54 4.58
CA ARG A 199 0.52 -6.51 3.53
C ARG A 199 -0.53 -5.41 3.75
N VAL A 200 -1.78 -5.77 4.04
CA VAL A 200 -2.88 -4.79 4.18
C VAL A 200 -2.85 -4.10 5.54
N GLU A 201 -2.50 -4.82 6.60
CA GLU A 201 -2.44 -4.28 7.95
C GLU A 201 -1.35 -3.20 8.07
N PHE A 202 -0.15 -3.49 7.53
CA PHE A 202 1.00 -2.57 7.56
C PHE A 202 1.19 -1.78 6.26
N ALA A 203 0.15 -1.70 5.41
CA ALA A 203 0.20 -0.90 4.20
C ALA A 203 0.61 0.54 4.55
N LEU A 204 1.64 1.04 3.86
CA LEU A 204 2.18 2.41 4.03
C LEU A 204 2.81 2.70 5.40
N GLU A 205 3.22 1.67 6.16
CA GLU A 205 3.92 1.83 7.45
C GLU A 205 5.45 1.67 7.31
N GLY A 206 6.03 2.34 6.30
CA GLY A 206 7.47 2.35 6.04
C GLY A 206 8.00 1.07 5.38
N GLY A 207 9.18 0.62 5.80
CA GLY A 207 9.93 -0.45 5.12
C GLY A 207 9.36 -1.87 5.26
N LYS A 208 8.23 -2.09 5.95
CA LYS A 208 7.69 -3.44 6.25
C LYS A 208 7.57 -4.30 5.00
N ARG A 209 6.87 -3.80 3.96
CA ARG A 209 6.68 -4.53 2.70
C ARG A 209 8.01 -4.85 2.00
N GLN A 210 8.98 -3.94 2.04
CA GLN A 210 10.30 -4.15 1.44
C GLN A 210 11.04 -5.31 2.11
N TRP A 211 11.00 -5.38 3.43
CA TRP A 211 11.62 -6.47 4.20
C TRP A 211 10.86 -7.78 4.06
N ASP A 212 9.52 -7.73 4.05
CA ASP A 212 8.65 -8.90 3.91
C ASP A 212 8.90 -9.63 2.59
N ILE A 213 8.92 -8.94 1.45
CA ILE A 213 9.17 -9.60 0.16
C ILE A 213 10.57 -10.18 0.06
N ARG A 214 11.57 -9.57 0.73
CA ARG A 214 12.94 -10.06 0.77
C ARG A 214 13.04 -11.34 1.59
N ARG A 215 12.57 -11.31 2.85
CA ARG A 215 12.63 -12.47 3.76
C ARG A 215 11.76 -13.64 3.29
N TRP A 216 10.70 -13.37 2.53
CA TRP A 216 9.88 -14.39 1.89
C TRP A 216 10.47 -14.95 0.59
N GLY A 217 11.56 -14.38 0.08
CA GLY A 217 12.19 -14.82 -1.17
C GLY A 217 11.38 -14.49 -2.44
N ILE A 218 10.44 -13.54 -2.36
CA ILE A 218 9.54 -13.17 -3.48
C ILE A 218 9.84 -11.76 -4.04
N ALA A 219 10.87 -11.09 -3.55
CA ALA A 219 11.21 -9.73 -3.98
C ALA A 219 11.45 -9.64 -5.48
N LYS A 220 12.15 -10.62 -6.05
CA LYS A 220 12.42 -10.69 -7.50
C LYS A 220 11.15 -10.79 -8.32
N ASP A 221 10.18 -11.60 -7.89
CA ASP A 221 8.91 -11.76 -8.61
C ASP A 221 8.06 -10.49 -8.49
N VAL A 222 7.93 -9.97 -7.27
CA VAL A 222 7.13 -8.78 -6.99
C VAL A 222 7.68 -7.53 -7.65
N LEU A 223 9.00 -7.30 -7.60
CA LEU A 223 9.62 -6.08 -8.11
C LEU A 223 9.90 -6.11 -9.62
N ASN A 224 9.83 -7.27 -10.28
CA ASN A 224 9.87 -7.35 -11.74
C ASN A 224 8.48 -7.49 -12.37
N ALA A 225 7.42 -7.66 -11.57
CA ALA A 225 6.06 -7.61 -12.07
C ALA A 225 5.70 -6.20 -12.59
N PRO A 226 4.73 -6.07 -13.52
CA PRO A 226 4.27 -4.77 -13.97
C PRO A 226 3.76 -3.91 -12.80
N PHE A 227 4.28 -2.69 -12.69
CA PHE A 227 3.77 -1.69 -11.76
C PHE A 227 2.59 -0.98 -12.42
N LEU A 228 1.40 -1.22 -11.89
CA LEU A 228 0.15 -0.72 -12.46
C LEU A 228 -0.47 0.37 -11.58
N GLY A 229 -1.08 1.35 -12.22
CA GLY A 229 -2.05 2.27 -11.62
C GLY A 229 -3.48 1.91 -12.03
N LEU A 230 -4.43 2.81 -11.72
CA LEU A 230 -5.85 2.64 -12.07
C LEU A 230 -6.05 2.42 -13.58
N LYS A 231 -7.18 1.82 -13.91
CA LYS A 231 -7.68 1.76 -15.29
C LYS A 231 -8.33 3.08 -15.67
N TYR A 232 -8.11 3.57 -16.88
CA TYR A 232 -8.93 4.64 -17.43
C TYR A 232 -9.09 4.52 -18.94
N LYS A 233 -10.17 5.13 -19.45
CA LYS A 233 -10.46 5.25 -20.87
C LYS A 233 -10.83 6.69 -21.20
N LEU A 234 -10.13 7.28 -22.17
CA LEU A 234 -10.51 8.57 -22.74
C LEU A 234 -11.48 8.35 -23.91
N VAL A 235 -12.57 9.10 -23.93
CA VAL A 235 -13.59 9.09 -25.00
C VAL A 235 -13.84 10.52 -25.48
N ASP A 236 -14.32 10.65 -26.71
CA ASP A 236 -14.79 11.95 -27.22
C ASP A 236 -16.08 12.36 -26.52
N ASP A 237 -16.17 13.62 -26.10
CA ASP A 237 -17.38 14.20 -25.53
C ASP A 237 -17.54 15.66 -26.02
N PRO A 238 -18.62 16.00 -26.73
CA PRO A 238 -18.87 17.36 -27.22
C PRO A 238 -19.09 18.38 -26.10
N ASN A 239 -19.37 17.93 -24.87
CA ASN A 239 -19.55 18.78 -23.69
C ASN A 239 -18.29 18.84 -22.80
N ALA A 240 -17.18 18.22 -23.22
CA ALA A 240 -15.93 18.30 -22.46
C ALA A 240 -15.42 19.75 -22.35
N PRO A 241 -14.76 20.11 -21.25
CA PRO A 241 -14.06 21.38 -21.13
C PRO A 241 -13.12 21.62 -22.33
N ALA A 242 -13.06 22.86 -22.82
CA ALA A 242 -12.24 23.19 -24.00
C ALA A 242 -10.75 22.86 -23.79
N GLU A 243 -10.26 22.98 -22.55
CA GLU A 243 -8.88 22.65 -22.18
C GLU A 243 -8.55 21.14 -22.21
N ASP A 244 -9.58 20.29 -22.14
CA ASP A 244 -9.44 18.83 -22.21
C ASP A 244 -9.46 18.30 -23.67
N GLY A 245 -9.52 19.21 -24.65
CA GLY A 245 -9.42 18.85 -26.07
C GLY A 245 -10.57 17.98 -26.59
N GLY A 246 -11.77 18.17 -26.05
CA GLY A 246 -12.96 17.39 -26.42
C GLY A 246 -12.98 15.98 -25.84
N LYS A 247 -12.16 15.68 -24.82
CA LYS A 247 -12.07 14.37 -24.19
C LYS A 247 -12.75 14.34 -22.83
N LYS A 248 -13.37 13.20 -22.52
CA LYS A 248 -13.82 12.82 -21.18
C LYS A 248 -13.07 11.57 -20.74
N CYS A 249 -12.74 11.51 -19.45
CA CYS A 249 -12.16 10.33 -18.82
C CYS A 249 -13.26 9.49 -18.16
N ILE A 250 -13.23 8.19 -18.41
CA ILE A 250 -13.99 7.19 -17.67
C ILE A 250 -12.99 6.42 -16.83
N LEU A 251 -13.02 6.64 -15.52
CA LEU A 251 -12.15 5.94 -14.57
C LEU A 251 -12.61 4.49 -14.39
N TYR A 252 -11.67 3.66 -13.97
CA TYR A 252 -11.83 2.23 -13.69
C TYR A 252 -12.32 1.38 -14.88
N GLN A 253 -12.23 1.92 -16.09
CA GLN A 253 -12.52 1.22 -17.34
C GLN A 253 -11.34 1.36 -18.30
N GLY A 254 -11.15 0.37 -19.19
CA GLY A 254 -10.04 0.39 -20.14
C GLY A 254 -8.77 -0.24 -19.57
N GLU A 255 -7.62 0.36 -19.88
CA GLU A 255 -6.31 -0.22 -19.57
C GLU A 255 -5.73 0.41 -18.31
N ASN A 256 -5.00 -0.39 -17.53
CA ASN A 256 -4.22 0.11 -16.41
C ASN A 256 -3.10 1.04 -16.90
N ILE A 257 -2.84 2.10 -16.13
CA ILE A 257 -1.59 2.85 -16.25
C ILE A 257 -0.43 1.89 -16.02
N LYS A 258 0.55 1.89 -16.93
CA LYS A 258 1.77 1.07 -16.80
C LYS A 258 2.94 1.98 -16.43
N LEU A 259 3.48 1.77 -15.24
CA LEU A 259 4.67 2.47 -14.76
C LEU A 259 5.94 1.71 -15.18
N THR A 260 7.05 2.44 -15.17
CA THR A 260 8.37 1.84 -15.34
C THR A 260 8.61 0.82 -14.23
N GLY A 261 8.85 -0.43 -14.62
CA GLY A 261 9.15 -1.50 -13.67
C GLY A 261 10.53 -1.35 -13.02
N SER A 262 10.81 -2.18 -12.02
CA SER A 262 12.15 -2.30 -11.47
C SER A 262 13.00 -3.28 -12.30
N ARG A 263 14.31 -3.25 -12.07
CA ARG A 263 15.23 -4.30 -12.49
C ARG A 263 15.80 -4.94 -11.23
N TYR A 264 15.13 -5.98 -10.75
CA TYR A 264 15.53 -6.67 -9.53
C TYR A 264 16.15 -8.02 -9.87
N SER A 265 17.32 -8.28 -9.29
CA SER A 265 18.11 -9.49 -9.50
C SER A 265 18.60 -10.06 -8.16
N ASP A 266 19.23 -11.22 -8.18
CA ASP A 266 19.50 -11.99 -6.96
C ASP A 266 20.44 -11.27 -5.98
N HIS A 267 21.39 -10.46 -6.48
CA HIS A 267 22.25 -9.67 -5.61
C HIS A 267 21.49 -8.58 -4.84
N ASN A 268 20.35 -8.11 -5.37
CA ASN A 268 19.57 -7.03 -4.74
C ASN A 268 18.88 -7.43 -3.44
N TYR A 269 18.90 -8.71 -3.03
CA TYR A 269 18.34 -9.19 -1.75
C TYR A 269 19.11 -8.68 -0.53
N VAL A 270 20.39 -8.35 -0.69
CA VAL A 270 21.24 -7.72 0.34
C VAL A 270 21.72 -6.36 -0.16
N TYR A 271 22.15 -5.47 0.74
CA TYR A 271 22.72 -4.18 0.33
C TYR A 271 24.22 -4.31 0.04
N PRO A 272 24.78 -3.52 -0.89
CA PRO A 272 26.22 -3.47 -1.07
C PRO A 272 26.88 -2.91 0.20
N VAL A 273 28.06 -3.43 0.52
CA VAL A 273 28.95 -2.76 1.47
C VAL A 273 29.50 -1.50 0.79
N PRO A 274 29.42 -0.31 1.43
CA PRO A 274 29.95 0.91 0.81
C PRO A 274 31.44 0.78 0.52
N GLN A 275 31.88 1.19 -0.67
CA GLN A 275 33.28 1.05 -1.10
C GLN A 275 34.25 1.69 -0.11
N SER A 276 33.90 2.84 0.46
CA SER A 276 34.70 3.52 1.47
C SER A 276 34.98 2.66 2.72
N GLU A 277 34.04 1.79 3.11
CA GLU A 277 34.22 0.90 4.26
C GLU A 277 35.17 -0.27 3.92
N ILE A 278 35.14 -0.75 2.67
CA ILE A 278 36.08 -1.76 2.15
C ILE A 278 37.49 -1.16 2.05
N ASP A 279 37.61 0.07 1.55
CA ASP A 279 38.88 0.79 1.43
C ASP A 279 39.53 1.03 2.80
N LEU A 280 38.72 1.30 3.83
CA LEU A 280 39.17 1.48 5.21
C LEU A 280 39.59 0.17 5.88
N ASN A 281 38.92 -0.94 5.58
CA ASN A 281 39.24 -2.24 6.15
C ASN A 281 39.36 -3.30 5.05
N PRO A 282 40.60 -3.59 4.58
CA PRO A 282 40.84 -4.59 3.54
C PRO A 282 40.41 -6.02 3.86
N ALA A 283 40.04 -6.32 5.12
CA ALA A 283 39.47 -7.60 5.51
C ALA A 283 37.94 -7.68 5.30
N LEU A 284 37.25 -6.55 5.07
CA LEU A 284 35.84 -6.53 4.65
C LEU A 284 35.75 -6.91 3.17
N THR A 285 34.90 -7.89 2.87
CA THR A 285 34.61 -8.33 1.50
C THR A 285 33.25 -7.83 1.07
N GLN A 286 33.07 -7.62 -0.23
CA GLN A 286 31.78 -7.26 -0.82
C GLN A 286 30.79 -8.43 -0.78
N ASN A 287 29.49 -8.10 -0.75
CA ASN A 287 28.40 -9.04 -0.96
C ASN A 287 28.37 -9.57 -2.40
N ALA A 288 27.93 -10.81 -2.58
CA ALA A 288 27.92 -11.46 -3.90
C ALA A 288 27.12 -10.66 -4.94
N GLY A 289 27.71 -10.45 -6.13
CA GLY A 289 27.09 -9.77 -7.27
C GLY A 289 27.18 -8.23 -7.25
N TYR A 290 27.91 -7.67 -6.28
CA TYR A 290 28.32 -6.27 -6.27
C TYR A 290 29.82 -6.15 -6.55
N GLU A 291 30.21 -5.05 -7.19
CA GLU A 291 31.60 -4.68 -7.50
C GLU A 291 32.01 -3.44 -6.71
#